data_AF-A0A5K3FC98-F1
#
_entry.id   AF-A0A5K3FC98-F1
#
_cell.length_a   1.000
_cell.length_b   1.000
_cell.length_c   1.000
_cell.angle_alpha   90.00
_cell.angle_beta   90.00
_cell.angle_gamma   90.00
#
_symmetry.space_group_name_H-M   'P 1'
#
loop_
_entity.id
_entity.type
_entity.pdbx_description
1 polymer ?
#
loop_
_entity_poly.entity_id
_entity_poly.type
_entity_poly.pdbx_seq_one_letter_code
_entity_poly.pdbx_strand_id
1 'polypeptide(L)'
;CSRPASCVWVSRVYRASFCGFSSFLYFVFNSMEDDNALPEEEKAAVRSGIMPVARAYIKLLGSWLAIWGLGYYKFSPCWVLLGTVGYLAYSRAQERRSLIRGAMKAISSDEKSYILNNIGTCGLPSWVFFPDIERAEWLNKIIQRMWPYISEYVNQILIETVQPAVNKNLPTSLRPFIFLRTDLGDSPPRIGGVKVYTEESIRRDEIVMDVDLMFYSDARIKVAVGKLVAGVKDFEIYIMIFCRSSKKIVLVSLGHRSVL
;
A
#
# COMPACT_ATOMS: atom_id res chain seq x y z
N CYS A 1 0.16 -72.67 16.47
CA CYS A 1 -0.41 -71.58 15.64
C CYS A 1 0.70 -70.70 15.08
N SER A 2 0.97 -70.89 13.80
CA SER A 2 2.01 -70.25 13.01
C SER A 2 1.78 -68.74 12.91
N ARG A 3 2.77 -67.93 13.32
CA ARG A 3 2.73 -66.48 13.06
C ARG A 3 2.80 -66.26 11.53
N PRO A 4 1.96 -65.40 10.94
CA PRO A 4 1.95 -65.20 9.50
C PRO A 4 3.29 -64.60 9.04
N ALA A 5 3.84 -65.15 7.96
CA ALA A 5 5.16 -64.82 7.40
C ALA A 5 5.33 -63.32 7.02
N SER A 6 4.22 -62.59 6.88
CA SER A 6 4.19 -61.14 6.64
C SER A 6 4.68 -60.31 7.83
N CYS A 7 4.54 -60.78 9.08
CA CYS A 7 4.98 -60.02 10.26
C CYS A 7 6.51 -60.07 10.48
N VAL A 8 7.19 -61.12 9.98
CA VAL A 8 8.64 -61.30 10.17
C VAL A 8 9.45 -60.41 9.23
N TRP A 9 8.97 -60.20 8.00
CA TRP A 9 9.58 -59.32 7.01
C TRP A 9 9.50 -57.85 7.42
N VAL A 10 8.34 -57.40 7.91
CA VAL A 10 8.15 -56.04 8.43
C VAL A 10 9.09 -55.79 9.61
N SER A 11 9.20 -56.71 10.57
CA SER A 11 10.06 -56.50 11.75
C SER A 11 11.57 -56.45 11.42
N ARG A 12 12.03 -57.18 10.38
CA ARG A 12 13.44 -57.16 9.93
C ARG A 12 13.81 -55.91 9.14
N VAL A 13 12.96 -55.47 8.22
CA VAL A 13 13.17 -54.22 7.45
C VAL A 13 13.12 -53.00 8.38
N TYR A 14 12.24 -53.04 9.38
CA TYR A 14 12.12 -51.98 10.38
C TYR A 14 13.31 -51.90 11.33
N ARG A 15 13.89 -53.03 11.75
CA ARG A 15 15.07 -53.05 12.63
C ARG A 15 16.33 -52.53 11.95
N ALA A 16 16.52 -52.80 10.66
CA ALA A 16 17.63 -52.26 9.87
C ALA A 16 17.47 -50.74 9.61
N SER A 17 16.23 -50.31 9.35
CA SER A 17 15.85 -48.92 9.10
C SER A 17 16.02 -48.01 10.33
N PHE A 18 15.65 -48.50 11.52
CA PHE A 18 15.76 -47.74 12.78
C PHE A 18 17.23 -47.58 13.24
N CYS A 19 18.10 -48.55 12.91
CA CYS A 19 19.54 -48.47 13.20
C CYS A 19 20.24 -47.37 12.38
N GLY A 20 19.84 -47.20 11.11
CA GLY A 20 20.32 -46.13 10.24
C GLY A 20 19.84 -44.74 10.69
N PHE A 21 18.59 -44.62 11.15
CA PHE A 21 18.05 -43.38 11.69
C PHE A 21 18.72 -42.96 13.01
N SER A 22 18.97 -43.92 13.90
CA SER A 22 19.70 -43.68 15.16
C SER A 22 21.14 -43.22 14.90
N SER A 23 21.87 -43.87 13.98
CA SER A 23 23.23 -43.44 13.61
C SER A 23 23.25 -42.05 12.95
N PHE A 24 22.25 -41.72 12.14
CA PHE A 24 22.16 -40.42 11.49
C PHE A 24 21.79 -39.30 12.49
N LEU A 25 20.87 -39.56 13.41
CA LEU A 25 20.59 -38.63 14.51
C LEU A 25 21.81 -38.44 15.40
N TYR A 26 22.53 -39.51 15.74
CA TYR A 26 23.78 -39.42 16.50
C TYR A 26 24.86 -38.62 15.75
N PHE A 27 24.96 -38.79 14.43
CA PHE A 27 25.88 -38.03 13.58
C PHE A 27 25.50 -36.55 13.51
N VAL A 28 24.22 -36.23 13.30
CA VAL A 28 23.72 -34.85 13.29
C VAL A 28 23.86 -34.18 14.67
N PHE A 29 23.61 -34.91 15.75
CA PHE A 29 23.74 -34.38 17.11
C PHE A 29 25.22 -34.15 17.49
N ASN A 30 26.13 -35.08 17.14
CA ASN A 30 27.58 -34.86 17.31
C ASN A 30 28.10 -33.72 16.42
N SER A 31 27.62 -33.59 15.18
CA SER A 31 28.02 -32.47 14.32
C SER A 31 27.53 -31.11 14.81
N MET A 32 26.40 -31.04 15.53
CA MET A 32 25.95 -29.79 16.18
C MET A 32 26.77 -29.44 17.44
N GLU A 33 27.38 -30.43 18.10
CA GLU A 33 28.23 -30.21 19.27
C GLU A 33 29.59 -29.58 18.88
N ASP A 34 30.16 -29.99 17.73
CA ASP A 34 31.42 -29.44 17.19
C ASP A 34 31.26 -27.98 16.68
N ASP A 35 30.09 -27.59 16.18
CA ASP A 35 29.81 -26.23 15.67
C ASP A 35 29.80 -25.13 16.77
N ASN A 36 29.63 -25.51 18.05
CA ASN A 36 29.56 -24.54 19.16
C ASN A 36 30.92 -23.93 19.54
N ALA A 37 32.04 -24.50 19.05
CA ALA A 37 33.40 -24.07 19.40
C ALA A 37 34.05 -23.09 18.40
N LEU A 38 33.43 -22.82 17.25
CA LEU A 38 33.99 -21.99 16.16
C LEU A 38 33.55 -20.51 16.23
N PRO A 39 34.25 -19.55 15.58
CA PRO A 39 33.86 -18.14 15.53
C PRO A 39 32.57 -17.90 14.70
N GLU A 40 31.75 -16.91 15.09
CA GLU A 40 30.38 -16.67 14.56
C GLU A 40 30.26 -16.45 13.03
N GLU A 41 31.29 -15.89 12.37
CA GLU A 41 31.27 -15.69 10.91
C GLU A 41 31.38 -17.02 10.13
N GLU A 42 32.14 -17.99 10.66
CA GLU A 42 32.34 -19.30 10.03
C GLU A 42 31.09 -20.19 10.19
N LYS A 43 30.40 -20.08 11.33
CA LYS A 43 29.11 -20.75 11.58
C LYS A 43 28.05 -20.37 10.55
N ALA A 44 28.01 -19.10 10.12
CA ALA A 44 27.03 -18.63 9.14
C ALA A 44 27.24 -19.26 7.75
N ALA A 45 28.50 -19.41 7.33
CA ALA A 45 28.87 -20.05 6.07
C ALA A 45 28.53 -21.55 6.08
N VAL A 46 28.89 -22.26 7.15
CA VAL A 46 28.60 -23.69 7.34
C VAL A 46 27.08 -23.94 7.39
N ARG A 47 26.34 -23.14 8.16
CA ARG A 47 24.88 -23.24 8.27
C ARG A 47 24.18 -23.03 6.91
N SER A 48 24.71 -22.15 6.06
CA SER A 48 24.17 -21.89 4.72
C SER A 48 24.31 -23.09 3.78
N GLY A 49 25.41 -23.85 3.87
CA GLY A 49 25.63 -25.09 3.12
C GLY A 49 24.86 -26.29 3.65
N ILE A 50 24.66 -26.36 4.97
CA ILE A 50 23.93 -27.44 5.63
C ILE A 50 22.41 -27.30 5.45
N MET A 51 21.87 -26.08 5.40
CA MET A 51 20.43 -25.84 5.23
C MET A 51 19.76 -26.54 4.03
N PRO A 52 20.29 -26.54 2.80
CA PRO A 52 19.70 -27.26 1.68
C PRO A 52 19.74 -28.78 1.87
N VAL A 53 20.82 -29.30 2.45
CA VAL A 53 21.00 -30.74 2.75
C VAL A 53 20.03 -31.17 3.85
N ALA A 54 19.97 -30.41 4.95
CA ALA A 54 19.02 -30.65 6.05
C ALA A 54 17.57 -30.61 5.57
N ARG A 55 17.19 -29.66 4.68
CA ARG A 55 15.85 -29.64 4.09
C ARG A 55 15.55 -30.87 3.23
N ALA A 56 16.54 -31.39 2.50
CA ALA A 56 16.36 -32.62 1.72
C ALA A 56 16.13 -33.83 2.66
N TYR A 57 16.92 -33.96 3.72
CA TYR A 57 16.74 -35.01 4.73
C TYR A 57 15.43 -34.89 5.50
N ILE A 58 15.01 -33.67 5.88
CA ILE A 58 13.72 -33.43 6.55
C ILE A 58 12.56 -33.83 5.64
N LYS A 59 12.63 -33.54 4.33
CA LYS A 59 11.61 -33.99 3.37
C LYS A 59 11.57 -35.51 3.24
N LEU A 60 12.73 -36.17 3.20
CA LEU A 60 12.83 -37.63 3.15
C LEU A 60 12.26 -38.27 4.43
N LEU A 61 12.65 -37.75 5.61
CA LEU A 61 12.13 -38.21 6.91
C LEU A 61 10.64 -37.98 7.05
N GLY A 62 10.14 -36.81 6.65
CA GLY A 62 8.70 -36.51 6.63
C GLY A 62 7.93 -37.45 5.71
N SER A 63 8.48 -37.78 4.53
CA SER A 63 7.87 -38.74 3.61
C SER A 63 7.81 -40.16 4.21
N TRP A 64 8.87 -40.56 4.91
CA TRP A 64 8.94 -41.87 5.58
C TRP A 64 7.98 -41.96 6.76
N LEU A 65 7.90 -40.92 7.58
CA LEU A 65 6.95 -40.81 8.69
C LEU A 65 5.51 -40.80 8.20
N ALA A 66 5.22 -40.16 7.07
CA ALA A 66 3.90 -40.18 6.46
C ALA A 66 3.50 -41.60 6.00
N ILE A 67 4.42 -42.32 5.34
CA ILE A 67 4.22 -43.73 4.93
C ILE A 67 4.02 -44.63 6.16
N TRP A 68 4.82 -44.43 7.22
CA TRP A 68 4.70 -45.17 8.47
C TRP A 68 3.36 -44.90 9.19
N GLY A 69 2.96 -43.63 9.29
CA GLY A 69 1.70 -43.21 9.90
C GLY A 69 0.47 -43.75 9.16
N LEU A 70 0.51 -43.79 7.83
CA LEU A 70 -0.56 -44.39 7.01
C LEU A 70 -0.78 -45.88 7.34
N GLY A 71 0.29 -46.63 7.61
CA GLY A 71 0.22 -48.05 7.99
C GLY A 71 -0.25 -48.27 9.42
N TYR A 72 0.13 -47.41 10.36
CA TYR A 72 -0.21 -47.55 11.79
C TYR A 72 -1.69 -47.24 12.08
N TYR A 73 -2.28 -46.25 11.39
CA TYR A 73 -3.64 -45.77 11.69
C TYR A 73 -4.78 -46.49 10.93
N LYS A 74 -4.50 -47.53 10.12
CA LYS A 74 -5.49 -48.25 9.30
C LYS A 74 -6.43 -47.32 8.51
N PHE A 75 -5.92 -46.22 7.96
CA PHE A 75 -6.73 -45.30 7.16
C PHE A 75 -7.32 -46.01 5.94
N SER A 76 -8.63 -45.84 5.71
CA SER A 76 -9.29 -46.36 4.51
C SER A 76 -8.64 -45.75 3.25
N PRO A 77 -8.37 -46.53 2.19
CA PRO A 77 -7.72 -46.07 0.95
C PRO A 77 -8.35 -44.82 0.32
N CYS A 78 -9.62 -44.54 0.65
CA CYS A 78 -10.36 -43.37 0.18
C CYS A 78 -9.70 -42.02 0.52
N TRP A 79 -9.01 -41.88 1.65
CA TRP A 79 -8.36 -40.61 2.02
C TRP A 79 -7.14 -40.28 1.16
N VAL A 80 -6.38 -41.31 0.77
CA VAL A 80 -5.23 -41.16 -0.15
C VAL A 80 -5.74 -40.80 -1.54
N LEU A 81 -6.85 -41.40 -1.97
CA LEU A 81 -7.48 -41.10 -3.24
C LEU A 81 -8.05 -39.67 -3.26
N LEU A 82 -8.68 -39.22 -2.17
CA LEU A 82 -9.18 -37.86 -2.03
C LEU A 82 -8.04 -36.83 -1.97
N GLY A 83 -6.95 -37.14 -1.27
CA GLY A 83 -5.75 -36.30 -1.22
C GLY A 83 -5.04 -36.17 -2.57
N THR A 84 -4.91 -37.27 -3.33
CA THR A 84 -4.32 -37.25 -4.68
C THR A 84 -5.19 -36.51 -5.68
N VAL A 85 -6.51 -36.72 -5.67
CA VAL A 85 -7.46 -35.96 -6.49
C VAL A 85 -7.44 -34.48 -6.12
N GLY A 86 -7.44 -34.16 -4.83
CA GLY A 86 -7.31 -32.79 -4.32
C GLY A 86 -5.99 -32.13 -4.75
N TYR A 87 -4.88 -32.87 -4.72
CA TYR A 87 -3.58 -32.37 -5.18
C TYR A 87 -3.56 -32.10 -6.68
N LEU A 88 -4.12 -32.99 -7.50
CA LEU A 88 -4.24 -32.80 -8.95
C LEU A 88 -5.21 -31.66 -9.33
N ALA A 89 -6.26 -31.45 -8.54
CA ALA A 89 -7.16 -30.31 -8.70
C ALA A 89 -6.47 -29.00 -8.30
N TYR A 90 -5.70 -29.02 -7.20
CA TYR A 90 -4.93 -27.88 -6.73
C TYR A 90 -3.82 -27.49 -7.72
N SER A 91 -3.07 -28.46 -8.25
CA SER A 91 -2.01 -28.21 -9.24
C SER A 91 -2.59 -27.60 -10.52
N ARG A 92 -3.70 -28.13 -11.02
CA ARG A 92 -4.42 -27.54 -12.16
C ARG A 92 -5.01 -26.17 -11.87
N ALA A 93 -5.54 -25.95 -10.65
CA ALA A 93 -6.07 -24.64 -10.26
C ALA A 93 -4.95 -23.59 -10.18
N GLN A 94 -3.74 -23.98 -9.75
CA GLN A 94 -2.59 -23.11 -9.68
C GLN A 94 -2.11 -22.68 -11.08
N GLU A 95 -2.08 -23.59 -12.05
CA GLU A 95 -1.79 -23.29 -13.46
C GLU A 95 -2.86 -22.39 -14.09
N ARG A 96 -4.15 -22.63 -13.83
CA ARG A 96 -5.21 -21.74 -14.32
C ARG A 96 -5.08 -20.31 -13.76
N ARG A 97 -4.67 -20.17 -12.49
CA ARG A 97 -4.51 -18.85 -11.86
C ARG A 97 -3.40 -18.01 -12.51
N SER A 98 -2.31 -18.62 -13.00
CA SER A 98 -1.26 -17.86 -13.70
C SER A 98 -1.72 -17.39 -15.08
N LEU A 99 -2.42 -18.25 -15.83
CA LEU A 99 -3.00 -17.91 -17.13
C LEU A 99 -4.05 -16.80 -17.01
N ILE A 100 -4.97 -16.90 -16.04
CA ILE A 100 -6.00 -15.88 -15.82
C ILE A 100 -5.37 -14.53 -15.45
N ARG A 101 -4.32 -14.51 -14.60
CA ARG A 101 -3.59 -13.27 -14.27
C ARG A 101 -2.87 -12.69 -15.49
N GLY A 102 -2.26 -13.54 -16.31
CA GLY A 102 -1.61 -13.13 -17.56
C GLY A 102 -2.60 -12.54 -18.55
N ALA A 103 -3.72 -13.22 -18.77
CA ALA A 103 -4.82 -12.76 -19.63
C ALA A 103 -5.42 -11.44 -19.12
N MET A 104 -5.66 -11.31 -17.82
CA MET A 104 -6.21 -10.08 -17.22
C MET A 104 -5.23 -8.90 -17.32
N LYS A 105 -3.92 -9.14 -17.21
CA LYS A 105 -2.89 -8.12 -17.44
C LYS A 105 -2.76 -7.74 -18.91
N ALA A 106 -2.96 -8.69 -19.82
CA ALA A 106 -2.98 -8.43 -21.25
C ALA A 106 -4.20 -7.58 -21.65
N ILE A 107 -5.39 -7.89 -21.13
CA ILE A 107 -6.62 -7.11 -21.39
C ILE A 107 -6.47 -5.65 -20.95
N SER A 108 -5.96 -5.38 -19.74
CA SER A 108 -5.81 -4.02 -19.22
C SER A 108 -4.73 -3.18 -19.92
N SER A 109 -3.75 -3.83 -20.55
CA SER A 109 -2.76 -3.16 -21.39
C SER A 109 -3.26 -2.95 -22.82
N ASP A 110 -4.03 -3.90 -23.36
CA ASP A 110 -4.60 -3.85 -24.70
C ASP A 110 -5.67 -2.76 -24.86
N GLU A 111 -6.55 -2.58 -23.86
CA GLU A 111 -7.53 -1.48 -23.83
C GLU A 111 -6.87 -0.11 -23.99
N LYS A 112 -5.72 0.09 -23.33
CA LYS A 112 -4.95 1.33 -23.45
C LYS A 112 -4.38 1.50 -24.84
N SER A 113 -3.73 0.49 -25.41
CA SER A 113 -3.17 0.57 -26.76
C SER A 113 -4.23 0.70 -27.86
N TYR A 114 -5.39 0.07 -27.69
CA TYR A 114 -6.51 0.15 -28.62
C TYR A 114 -7.08 1.58 -28.69
N ILE A 115 -7.29 2.22 -27.55
CA ILE A 115 -7.76 3.61 -27.48
C ILE A 115 -6.76 4.55 -28.17
N LEU A 116 -5.46 4.36 -27.94
CA LEU A 116 -4.40 5.16 -28.57
C LEU A 116 -4.32 4.99 -30.08
N ASN A 117 -4.45 3.76 -30.58
CA ASN A 117 -4.41 3.47 -32.01
C ASN A 117 -5.67 3.91 -32.75
N ASN A 118 -6.86 3.73 -32.15
CA ASN A 118 -8.13 4.07 -32.78
C ASN A 118 -8.36 5.60 -32.82
N ILE A 119 -7.84 6.34 -31.84
CA ILE A 119 -7.99 7.79 -31.78
C ILE A 119 -6.97 8.52 -32.68
N GLY A 120 -5.93 7.83 -33.15
CA GLY A 120 -4.92 8.38 -34.04
C GLY A 120 -4.06 9.44 -33.33
N THR A 121 -2.74 9.35 -33.48
CA THR A 121 -1.77 10.29 -32.89
C THR A 121 -1.79 11.69 -33.52
N CYS A 122 -2.89 12.08 -34.17
CA CYS A 122 -3.02 13.35 -34.88
C CYS A 122 -3.75 14.38 -34.02
N GLY A 123 -2.97 15.18 -33.28
CA GLY A 123 -3.42 16.51 -32.85
C GLY A 123 -4.59 16.54 -31.88
N LEU A 124 -4.74 15.54 -31.00
CA LEU A 124 -5.67 15.68 -29.90
C LEU A 124 -5.09 16.65 -28.87
N PRO A 125 -5.80 17.74 -28.55
CA PRO A 125 -5.33 18.69 -27.57
C PRO A 125 -5.22 18.01 -26.20
N SER A 126 -4.31 18.51 -25.37
CA SER A 126 -3.91 17.92 -24.08
C SER A 126 -5.06 17.66 -23.09
N TRP A 127 -6.27 18.17 -23.35
CA TRP A 127 -7.47 17.89 -22.58
C TRP A 127 -8.20 16.58 -22.89
N VAL A 128 -7.80 15.85 -23.94
CA VAL A 128 -8.33 14.51 -24.26
C VAL A 128 -7.40 13.39 -23.77
N PHE A 129 -6.15 13.71 -23.45
CA PHE A 129 -5.21 12.79 -22.80
C PHE A 129 -5.10 13.12 -21.30
N PHE A 130 -6.01 12.59 -20.49
CA PHE A 130 -5.82 12.61 -19.04
C PHE A 130 -6.13 11.25 -18.38
N PRO A 131 -5.26 10.25 -18.53
CA PRO A 131 -5.19 9.15 -17.57
C PRO A 131 -4.55 9.58 -16.23
N ASP A 132 -3.90 10.74 -16.15
CA ASP A 132 -3.12 11.16 -14.97
C ASP A 132 -3.82 12.18 -14.06
N ILE A 133 -4.81 12.94 -14.57
CA ILE A 133 -5.55 13.93 -13.78
C ILE A 133 -6.95 13.39 -13.53
N GLU A 134 -7.14 12.80 -12.36
CA GLU A 134 -8.43 12.24 -11.97
C GLU A 134 -9.35 13.34 -11.42
N ARG A 135 -10.59 13.39 -11.93
CA ARG A 135 -11.63 14.28 -11.41
C ARG A 135 -12.22 13.68 -10.14
N ALA A 136 -11.84 14.22 -8.99
CA ALA A 136 -12.32 13.77 -7.68
C ALA A 136 -13.72 14.34 -7.35
N GLU A 137 -14.74 14.03 -8.15
CA GLU A 137 -16.11 14.54 -7.91
C GLU A 137 -16.69 14.11 -6.55
N TRP A 138 -16.33 12.92 -6.08
CA TRP A 138 -16.72 12.43 -4.76
C TRP A 138 -16.14 13.29 -3.63
N LEU A 139 -14.91 13.80 -3.79
CA LEU A 139 -14.27 14.67 -2.81
C LEU A 139 -14.94 16.05 -2.78
N ASN A 140 -15.34 16.57 -3.94
CA ASN A 140 -16.13 17.80 -4.03
C ASN A 140 -17.46 17.67 -3.27
N LYS A 141 -18.15 16.51 -3.35
CA LYS A 141 -19.38 16.26 -2.56
C LYS A 141 -19.12 16.26 -1.06
N ILE A 142 -18.00 15.70 -0.61
CA ILE A 142 -17.62 15.70 0.81
C ILE A 142 -17.32 17.13 1.29
N ILE A 143 -16.53 17.90 0.53
CA ILE A 143 -16.21 19.29 0.86
C ILE A 143 -17.50 20.12 0.93
N GLN A 144 -18.42 19.95 -0.02
CA GLN A 144 -19.71 20.63 0.01
C GLN A 144 -20.51 20.33 1.28
N ARG A 145 -20.45 19.08 1.79
CA ARG A 145 -21.13 18.72 3.03
C ARG A 145 -20.44 19.29 4.27
N MET A 146 -19.11 19.43 4.24
CA MET A 146 -18.31 19.94 5.35
C MET A 146 -18.19 21.47 5.38
N TRP A 147 -18.45 22.15 4.26
CA TRP A 147 -18.30 23.59 4.10
C TRP A 147 -18.88 24.46 5.22
N PRO A 148 -20.11 24.26 5.72
CA PRO A 148 -20.62 25.10 6.81
C PRO A 148 -19.76 25.02 8.07
N TYR A 149 -19.19 23.86 8.37
CA TYR A 149 -18.27 23.70 9.51
C TYR A 149 -16.91 24.34 9.26
N ILE A 150 -16.42 24.23 8.02
CA ILE A 150 -15.15 24.86 7.62
C ILE A 150 -15.27 26.39 7.67
N SER A 151 -16.37 26.95 7.16
CA SER A 151 -16.63 28.39 7.17
C SER A 151 -16.64 28.96 8.59
N GLU A 152 -17.34 28.28 9.51
CA GLU A 152 -17.35 28.66 10.92
C GLU A 152 -15.96 28.58 11.56
N TYR A 153 -15.21 27.51 11.28
CA TYR A 153 -13.86 27.34 11.79
C TYR A 153 -12.88 28.40 11.27
N VAL A 154 -12.99 28.77 9.99
CA VAL A 154 -12.16 29.83 9.40
C VAL A 154 -12.51 31.19 10.01
N ASN A 155 -13.78 31.46 10.28
CA ASN A 155 -14.19 32.68 11.01
C ASN A 155 -13.53 32.75 12.40
N GLN A 156 -13.51 31.64 13.13
CA GLN A 156 -12.83 31.57 14.43
C GLN A 156 -11.32 31.83 14.29
N ILE A 157 -10.64 31.20 13.33
CA ILE A 157 -9.21 31.44 13.08
C ILE A 157 -8.93 32.90 12.73
N LEU A 158 -9.79 33.54 11.94
CA LEU A 158 -9.61 34.94 11.55
C LEU A 158 -9.65 35.87 12.77
N ILE A 159 -10.53 35.61 13.72
CA ILE A 159 -10.65 36.40 14.95
C ILE A 159 -9.56 36.05 15.96
N GLU A 160 -9.31 34.77 16.22
CA GLU A 160 -8.42 34.31 17.28
C GLU A 160 -6.94 34.43 16.92
N THR A 161 -6.59 34.21 15.64
CA THR A 161 -5.19 34.11 15.20
C THR A 161 -4.81 35.26 14.28
N VAL A 162 -5.61 35.52 13.24
CA VAL A 162 -5.23 36.51 12.21
C VAL A 162 -5.36 37.94 12.74
N GLN A 163 -6.46 38.28 13.43
CA GLN A 163 -6.67 39.60 14.01
C GLN A 163 -5.53 40.03 14.97
N PRO A 164 -5.09 39.22 15.94
CA PRO A 164 -3.97 39.61 16.79
C PRO A 164 -2.64 39.63 16.04
N ALA A 165 -2.42 38.74 15.07
CA ALA A 165 -1.21 38.76 14.25
C ALA A 165 -1.09 40.04 13.42
N VAL A 166 -2.19 40.46 12.78
CA VAL A 166 -2.25 41.71 12.00
C VAL A 166 -2.05 42.93 12.90
N ASN A 167 -2.71 42.96 14.07
CA ASN A 167 -2.55 44.05 15.04
C ASN A 167 -1.11 44.21 15.54
N LYS A 168 -0.37 43.11 15.74
CA LYS A 168 1.05 43.16 16.13
C LYS A 168 1.93 43.79 15.07
N ASN A 169 1.66 43.52 13.79
CA ASN A 169 2.48 43.99 12.67
C ASN A 169 2.10 45.39 12.16
N LEU A 170 0.88 45.87 12.43
CA LEU A 170 0.44 47.22 12.04
C LEU A 170 1.13 48.31 12.88
N PRO A 171 1.42 49.49 12.31
CA PRO A 171 1.92 50.65 13.05
C PRO A 171 0.85 51.21 14.00
N THR A 172 1.28 51.87 15.08
CA THR A 172 0.39 52.37 16.15
C THR A 172 -0.73 53.30 15.65
N SER A 173 -0.53 54.02 14.56
CA SER A 173 -1.52 54.92 13.95
C SER A 173 -2.71 54.22 13.29
N LEU A 174 -2.59 52.93 12.95
CA LEU A 174 -3.64 52.14 12.27
C LEU A 174 -4.25 51.08 13.18
N ARG A 175 -3.90 51.05 14.47
CA ARG A 175 -4.53 50.15 15.45
C ARG A 175 -5.77 50.82 16.05
N PRO A 176 -6.83 50.07 16.38
CA PRO A 176 -6.97 48.62 16.25
C PRO A 176 -7.53 48.19 14.88
N PHE A 177 -7.10 47.03 14.41
CA PHE A 177 -7.69 46.27 13.32
C PHE A 177 -8.72 45.27 13.89
N ILE A 178 -9.96 45.37 13.43
CA ILE A 178 -11.10 44.57 13.91
C ILE A 178 -11.87 44.02 12.72
N PHE A 179 -12.18 42.72 12.73
CA PHE A 179 -13.15 42.14 11.80
C PHE A 179 -14.57 42.46 12.28
N LEU A 180 -15.34 43.21 11.47
CA LEU A 180 -16.74 43.55 11.79
C LEU A 180 -17.70 42.45 11.36
N ARG A 181 -17.46 41.90 10.17
CA ARG A 181 -18.25 40.82 9.60
C ARG A 181 -17.35 40.00 8.68
N THR A 182 -17.35 38.70 8.88
CA THR A 182 -16.57 37.77 8.08
C THR A 182 -17.53 36.69 7.61
N ASP A 183 -17.70 36.62 6.30
CA ASP A 183 -18.57 35.66 5.63
C ASP A 183 -17.80 35.16 4.41
N LEU A 184 -17.48 33.86 4.40
CA LEU A 184 -16.72 33.21 3.33
C LEU A 184 -17.61 32.76 2.15
N GLY A 185 -18.91 33.07 2.18
CA GLY A 185 -19.85 32.68 1.14
C GLY A 185 -20.30 31.23 1.23
N ASP A 186 -21.39 30.91 0.55
CA ASP A 186 -22.03 29.58 0.60
C ASP A 186 -21.41 28.57 -0.37
N SER A 187 -20.59 29.05 -1.31
CA SER A 187 -19.96 28.22 -2.34
C SER A 187 -18.63 27.65 -1.84
N PRO A 188 -18.45 26.32 -1.77
CA PRO A 188 -17.18 25.70 -1.38
C PRO A 188 -16.14 25.75 -2.52
N PRO A 189 -14.84 25.59 -2.19
CA PRO A 189 -13.80 25.38 -3.17
C PRO A 189 -14.03 24.08 -3.95
N ARG A 190 -13.71 24.10 -5.23
CA ARG A 190 -13.78 22.95 -6.13
C ARG A 190 -12.39 22.44 -6.45
N ILE A 191 -12.24 21.12 -6.40
CA ILE A 191 -11.03 20.46 -6.85
C ILE A 191 -11.19 20.20 -8.34
N GLY A 192 -10.30 20.80 -9.14
CA GLY A 192 -10.28 20.66 -10.59
C GLY A 192 -9.76 19.29 -11.01
N GLY A 193 -8.62 18.89 -10.45
CA GLY A 193 -7.98 17.62 -10.76
C GLY A 193 -6.91 17.23 -9.75
N VAL A 194 -6.74 15.92 -9.55
CA VAL A 194 -5.69 15.35 -8.71
C VAL A 194 -4.76 14.54 -9.59
N LYS A 195 -3.47 14.86 -9.55
CA LYS A 195 -2.42 14.11 -10.24
C LYS A 195 -1.50 13.45 -9.23
N VAL A 196 -1.42 12.13 -9.25
CA VAL A 196 -0.50 11.38 -8.37
C VAL A 196 0.67 10.88 -9.21
N TYR A 197 1.88 11.31 -8.85
CA TYR A 197 3.09 10.89 -9.54
C TYR A 197 3.53 9.53 -9.00
N THR A 198 3.55 8.53 -9.88
CA THR A 198 4.02 7.17 -9.58
C THR A 198 5.33 6.84 -10.31
N GLU A 199 6.07 7.87 -10.73
CA GLU A 199 7.32 7.73 -11.47
C GLU A 199 8.39 6.98 -10.66
N GLU A 200 9.24 6.22 -11.34
CA GLU A 200 10.29 5.40 -10.72
C GLU A 200 11.39 6.24 -10.03
N SER A 201 11.45 7.53 -10.35
CA SER A 201 12.29 8.55 -9.70
C SER A 201 11.86 8.86 -8.25
N ILE A 202 10.61 8.57 -7.91
CA ILE A 202 10.05 8.78 -6.58
C ILE A 202 10.27 7.51 -5.76
N ARG A 203 10.79 7.67 -4.55
CA ARG A 203 11.02 6.52 -3.67
C ARG A 203 9.68 5.84 -3.36
N ARG A 204 9.66 4.50 -3.27
CA ARG A 204 8.44 3.72 -2.98
C ARG A 204 7.76 4.05 -1.65
N ASP A 205 8.47 4.73 -0.75
CA ASP A 205 7.98 5.19 0.56
C ASP A 205 7.46 6.64 0.55
N GLU A 206 7.31 7.21 -0.64
CA GLU A 206 6.88 8.58 -0.85
C GLU A 206 5.72 8.65 -1.85
N ILE A 207 4.78 9.54 -1.58
CA ILE A 207 3.63 9.84 -2.42
C ILE A 207 3.71 11.31 -2.75
N VAL A 208 3.85 11.62 -4.03
CA VAL A 208 3.83 13.00 -4.53
C VAL A 208 2.53 13.19 -5.30
N MET A 209 1.77 14.23 -4.95
CA MET A 209 0.52 14.55 -5.61
C MET A 209 0.34 16.06 -5.79
N ASP A 210 -0.20 16.43 -6.95
CA ASP A 210 -0.66 17.79 -7.24
C ASP A 210 -2.17 17.83 -7.18
N VAL A 211 -2.71 18.79 -6.43
CA VAL A 211 -4.13 19.05 -6.32
C VAL A 211 -4.40 20.46 -6.81
N ASP A 212 -5.22 20.58 -7.85
CA ASP A 212 -5.67 21.87 -8.37
C ASP A 212 -6.95 22.29 -7.64
N LEU A 213 -6.92 23.44 -6.96
CA LEU A 213 -8.01 23.98 -6.17
C LEU A 213 -8.43 25.34 -6.74
N MET A 214 -9.72 25.42 -7.11
CA MET A 214 -10.35 26.63 -7.60
C MET A 214 -11.42 27.07 -6.60
N PHE A 215 -11.31 28.29 -6.11
CA PHE A 215 -12.24 28.86 -5.16
C PHE A 215 -12.80 30.16 -5.68
N TYR A 216 -14.11 30.17 -5.91
CA TYR A 216 -14.88 31.35 -6.28
C TYR A 216 -15.89 31.56 -5.18
N SER A 217 -15.80 32.70 -4.49
CA SER A 217 -16.73 33.01 -3.42
C SER A 217 -17.24 34.44 -3.49
N ASP A 218 -18.53 34.60 -3.21
CA ASP A 218 -19.21 35.88 -2.96
C ASP A 218 -18.96 36.40 -1.53
N ALA A 219 -17.84 36.00 -0.95
CA ALA A 219 -17.44 36.33 0.40
C ALA A 219 -17.45 37.84 0.64
N ARG A 220 -17.89 38.20 1.84
CA ARG A 220 -18.02 39.57 2.31
C ARG A 220 -17.28 39.73 3.61
N ILE A 221 -16.08 40.30 3.52
CA ILE A 221 -15.24 40.56 4.70
C ILE A 221 -15.19 42.06 4.92
N LYS A 222 -15.71 42.52 6.06
CA LYS A 222 -15.67 43.92 6.49
C LYS A 222 -14.69 44.07 7.63
N VAL A 223 -13.72 44.96 7.46
CA VAL A 223 -12.67 45.27 8.42
C VAL A 223 -12.74 46.74 8.82
N ALA A 224 -12.50 47.02 10.09
CA ALA A 224 -12.32 48.37 10.60
C ALA A 224 -10.86 48.54 11.02
N VAL A 225 -10.24 49.62 10.58
CA VAL A 225 -8.85 50.00 10.90
C VAL A 225 -8.90 51.41 11.48
N GLY A 226 -8.90 51.50 12.81
CA GLY A 226 -9.12 52.77 13.51
C GLY A 226 -10.47 53.41 13.14
N LYS A 227 -10.44 54.51 12.37
CA LYS A 227 -11.64 55.24 11.91
C LYS A 227 -12.09 54.88 10.48
N LEU A 228 -11.30 54.07 9.76
CA LEU A 228 -11.60 53.69 8.39
C LEU A 228 -12.27 52.32 8.37
N VAL A 229 -13.33 52.19 7.56
CA VAL A 229 -14.00 50.91 7.31
C VAL A 229 -13.69 50.51 5.88
N ALA A 230 -13.10 49.34 5.70
CA ALA A 230 -12.82 48.74 4.40
C ALA A 230 -13.56 47.40 4.28
N GLY A 231 -13.92 47.04 3.05
CA GLY A 231 -14.57 45.77 2.77
C GLY A 231 -13.97 45.13 1.54
N VAL A 232 -13.74 43.83 1.62
CA VAL A 232 -13.43 42.99 0.46
C VAL A 232 -14.72 42.26 0.09
N LYS A 233 -15.08 42.36 -1.18
CA LYS A 233 -16.26 41.71 -1.75
C LYS A 233 -15.81 40.95 -2.99
N ASP A 234 -16.25 39.71 -3.09
CA ASP A 234 -16.04 38.82 -4.23
C ASP A 234 -14.54 38.55 -4.47
N PHE A 235 -14.07 37.34 -4.17
CA PHE A 235 -12.69 36.96 -4.47
C PHE A 235 -12.61 35.62 -5.17
N GLU A 236 -11.66 35.56 -6.11
CA GLU A 236 -11.36 34.39 -6.92
C GLU A 236 -9.93 33.96 -6.61
N ILE A 237 -9.78 32.69 -6.27
CA ILE A 237 -8.51 32.12 -5.85
C ILE A 237 -8.31 30.84 -6.64
N TYR A 238 -7.18 30.77 -7.35
CA TYR A 238 -6.72 29.57 -8.02
C TYR A 238 -5.39 29.17 -7.39
N ILE A 239 -5.33 27.98 -6.82
CA ILE A 239 -4.16 27.50 -6.08
C ILE A 239 -3.85 26.09 -6.55
N MET A 240 -2.57 25.85 -6.83
CA MET A 240 -2.06 24.51 -7.01
C MET A 240 -1.36 24.06 -5.72
N ILE A 241 -1.85 23.00 -5.12
CA ILE A 241 -1.28 22.42 -3.90
C ILE A 241 -0.38 21.26 -4.31
N PHE A 242 0.91 21.40 -4.04
CA PHE A 242 1.88 20.34 -4.17
C PHE A 242 2.03 19.64 -2.82
N CYS A 243 1.60 18.38 -2.74
CA CYS A 243 1.70 17.58 -1.53
C CYS A 243 2.71 16.45 -1.73
N ARG A 244 3.72 16.44 -0.86
CA ARG A 244 4.74 15.40 -0.80
C ARG A 244 4.64 14.72 0.56
N SER A 245 4.13 13.50 0.56
CA SER A 245 3.97 12.69 1.76
C SER A 245 5.02 11.59 1.80
N SER A 246 5.78 11.50 2.89
CA SER A 246 6.71 10.41 3.17
C SER A 246 6.35 9.77 4.51
N LYS A 247 6.88 8.56 4.80
CA LYS A 247 6.60 7.77 6.02
C LYS A 247 6.68 8.53 7.35
N LYS A 248 7.36 9.68 7.41
CA LYS A 248 7.55 10.47 8.63
C LYS A 248 7.05 11.92 8.55
N ILE A 249 6.88 12.47 7.35
CA ILE A 249 6.66 13.91 7.16
C ILE A 249 5.73 14.11 5.96
N VAL A 250 4.74 14.98 6.15
CA VAL A 250 3.90 15.51 5.07
C VAL A 250 4.34 16.95 4.82
N LEU A 251 4.88 17.21 3.63
CA LEU A 251 5.21 18.55 3.16
C LEU A 251 4.10 19.02 2.23
N VAL A 252 3.47 20.14 2.58
CA VAL A 252 2.48 20.82 1.74
C VAL A 252 3.07 22.14 1.29
N SER A 253 3.17 22.34 -0.03
CA SER A 253 3.65 23.57 -0.64
C SER A 253 2.54 24.18 -1.49
N LEU A 254 2.34 25.49 -1.35
CA LEU A 254 1.38 26.27 -2.12
C LEU A 254 2.12 26.88 -3.32
N GLY A 255 1.83 26.37 -4.52
CA GLY A 255 2.34 26.95 -5.76
C GLY A 255 1.41 28.07 -6.22
N HIS A 256 1.86 29.32 -6.14
CA HIS A 256 1.16 30.44 -6.76
C HIS A 256 1.55 30.52 -8.24
N ARG A 257 0.67 30.09 -9.14
CA ARG A 257 0.85 30.32 -10.58
C ARG A 257 0.22 31.66 -10.91
N SER A 258 1.00 32.74 -10.84
CA SER A 258 0.60 34.03 -11.39
C SER A 258 0.44 33.88 -12.90
N VAL A 259 -0.79 33.85 -13.39
CA VAL A 259 -1.07 33.97 -14.83
C VAL A 259 -0.83 35.43 -15.19
N LEU A 260 0.29 35.70 -15.88
CA LEU A 260 0.54 36.95 -16.60
C LEU A 260 -0.01 36.82 -18.02
#